data_AF-A0A7K0U831-F1
#
_entry.id   AF-A0A7K0U831-F1
#
_cell.length_a   1.000
_cell.length_b   1.000
_cell.length_c   1.000
_cell.angle_alpha   90.00
_cell.angle_beta   90.00
_cell.angle_gamma   90.00
#
_symmetry.space_group_name_H-M   'P 1'
#
loop_
_entity.id
_entity.type
_entity.pdbx_description
1 polymer ?
#
loop_
_entity_poly.entity_id
_entity_poly.type
_entity_poly.pdbx_seq_one_letter_code
_entity_poly.pdbx_strand_id
1 'polypeptide(L)'
;MSAAEISSRDPRAIGEGSARSRPGALRRFGGYALLAALSYIPVLLSDPGRVAADTKSYLSLDVGRLMERAWSMWDPNIGLGTVTHQNIGYLFPMGPFYWVLNALGASGAVTQRIWLGTIIFAAGLGMLYLFRTLDVRGPGAVVGALAFMLSPYLLDYAARISVILLPWAGLPWLLAFTILALRKGGWRYPALIAITVQIVGGVNATSLIFAGVAPALWLPWAVWGSKEVSAKRMFAALARIGVLTATASLWWLSGLWAQGNYGIDILKFTETVRTVAKTSTAPEVLRGLGYWFLYGQDKIGP
;
A
#
# COMPACT_ATOMS: atom_id res chain seq x y z
N MET A 1 -70.31 16.55 31.85
CA MET A 1 -69.78 16.97 30.53
C MET A 1 -68.28 17.14 30.67
N SER A 2 -67.36 16.56 29.92
CA SER A 2 -67.36 15.43 28.98
C SER A 2 -65.88 15.08 28.78
N ALA A 3 -65.56 13.79 28.65
CA ALA A 3 -64.23 13.24 28.48
C ALA A 3 -63.73 13.34 27.03
N ALA A 4 -63.63 14.55 26.47
CA ALA A 4 -63.33 14.72 25.05
C ALA A 4 -62.43 15.93 24.76
N GLU A 5 -61.16 15.84 25.13
CA GLU A 5 -60.10 16.67 24.52
C GLU A 5 -58.72 15.98 24.65
N ILE A 6 -58.70 14.70 24.30
CA ILE A 6 -57.48 13.95 24.01
C ILE A 6 -57.65 13.42 22.58
N SER A 7 -57.27 14.19 21.56
CA SER A 7 -56.89 13.67 20.23
C SER A 7 -56.60 14.84 19.28
N SER A 8 -55.34 14.96 18.84
CA SER A 8 -54.96 15.28 17.45
C SER A 8 -53.50 15.79 17.29
N ARG A 9 -52.54 15.33 18.10
CA ARG A 9 -51.13 15.40 17.69
C ARG A 9 -50.83 14.17 16.85
N ASP A 10 -50.83 14.36 15.54
CA ASP A 10 -50.41 13.37 14.55
C ASP A 10 -48.93 12.96 14.80
N PRO A 11 -48.63 11.70 15.14
CA PRO A 11 -47.26 11.22 15.34
C PRO A 11 -46.48 11.02 14.03
N ARG A 12 -47.07 11.26 12.86
CA ARG A 12 -46.45 10.94 11.55
C ARG A 12 -45.64 12.05 10.92
N ALA A 13 -45.49 13.22 11.55
CA ALA A 13 -44.71 14.34 11.02
C ALA A 13 -43.20 14.31 11.38
N ILE A 14 -42.63 13.15 11.68
CA ILE A 14 -41.18 12.96 11.87
C ILE A 14 -40.67 11.97 10.82
N GLY A 15 -40.90 12.31 9.55
CA GLY A 15 -40.77 11.39 8.43
C GLY A 15 -40.20 12.00 7.16
N GLU A 16 -39.38 13.05 7.26
CA GLU A 16 -38.60 13.53 6.11
C GLU A 16 -37.11 13.37 6.41
N GLY A 17 -36.64 12.13 6.27
CA GLY A 17 -35.22 11.86 6.17
C GLY A 17 -34.66 12.68 5.01
N SER A 18 -33.80 13.65 5.31
CA SER A 18 -33.14 14.46 4.29
C SER A 18 -32.51 13.50 3.27
N ALA A 19 -33.06 13.45 2.07
CA ALA A 19 -32.45 12.77 0.94
C ALA A 19 -31.13 13.50 0.66
N ARG A 20 -30.04 13.06 1.30
CA ARG A 20 -28.72 13.67 1.13
C ARG A 20 -28.39 13.62 -0.36
N SER A 21 -28.41 14.78 -1.00
CA SER A 21 -28.14 14.91 -2.42
C SER A 21 -26.76 14.30 -2.71
N ARG A 22 -26.72 13.35 -3.65
CA ARG A 22 -25.46 12.78 -4.10
C ARG A 22 -24.64 13.94 -4.68
N PRO A 23 -23.39 14.16 -4.22
CA PRO A 23 -22.58 15.23 -4.79
C PRO A 23 -22.43 14.98 -6.29
N GLY A 24 -22.68 16.02 -7.09
CA GLY A 24 -22.62 15.97 -8.55
C GLY A 24 -21.26 15.49 -9.05
N ALA A 25 -21.23 14.93 -10.26
CA ALA A 25 -20.03 14.35 -10.86
C ALA A 25 -18.83 15.30 -10.84
N LEU A 26 -19.06 16.59 -11.10
CA LEU A 26 -18.04 17.63 -11.08
C LEU A 26 -17.36 17.80 -9.71
N ARG A 27 -18.13 17.74 -8.61
CA ARG A 27 -17.60 17.86 -7.25
C ARG A 27 -16.77 16.63 -6.85
N ARG A 28 -17.16 15.44 -7.33
CA ARG A 28 -16.38 14.21 -7.12
C ARG A 28 -15.07 14.25 -7.89
N PHE A 29 -15.14 14.67 -9.16
CA PHE A 29 -13.97 14.86 -9.99
C PHE A 29 -13.00 15.86 -9.36
N GLY A 30 -13.50 17.02 -8.90
CA GLY A 30 -12.69 18.01 -8.20
C GLY A 30 -11.99 17.46 -6.96
N GLY A 31 -12.66 16.59 -6.18
CA GLY A 31 -12.05 15.93 -5.03
C GLY A 31 -10.90 14.98 -5.40
N TYR A 32 -11.06 14.18 -6.46
CA TYR A 32 -9.99 13.30 -6.94
C TYR A 32 -8.85 14.08 -7.59
N ALA A 33 -9.17 15.16 -8.32
CA ALA A 33 -8.18 16.05 -8.90
C ALA A 33 -7.34 16.75 -7.83
N LEU A 34 -7.96 17.21 -6.73
CA LEU A 34 -7.25 17.79 -5.59
C LEU A 34 -6.34 16.75 -4.92
N LEU A 35 -6.82 15.52 -4.71
CA LEU A 35 -6.01 14.44 -4.14
C LEU A 35 -4.80 14.11 -5.03
N ALA A 36 -4.99 14.08 -6.35
CA ALA A 36 -3.91 13.90 -7.31
C ALA A 36 -2.93 15.09 -7.26
N ALA A 37 -3.42 16.32 -7.26
CA ALA A 37 -2.60 17.52 -7.16
C ALA A 37 -1.70 17.48 -5.91
N LEU A 38 -2.25 17.13 -4.75
CA LEU A 38 -1.50 16.99 -3.49
C LEU A 38 -0.48 15.84 -3.52
N SER A 39 -0.70 14.80 -4.33
CA SER A 39 0.21 13.65 -4.44
C SER A 39 1.37 13.92 -5.41
N TYR A 40 1.08 14.54 -6.54
CA TYR A 40 2.03 14.67 -7.65
C TYR A 40 2.77 16.01 -7.64
N ILE A 41 2.10 17.13 -7.33
CA ILE A 41 2.72 18.47 -7.45
C ILE A 41 3.91 18.64 -6.49
N PRO A 42 3.80 18.38 -5.17
CA PRO A 42 4.93 18.56 -4.27
C PRO A 42 6.13 17.70 -4.65
N VAL A 43 5.87 16.46 -5.09
CA VAL A 43 6.90 15.50 -5.48
C VAL A 43 7.59 15.94 -6.77
N LEU A 44 6.84 16.38 -7.79
CA LEU A 44 7.39 16.90 -9.05
C LEU A 44 8.23 18.18 -8.86
N LEU A 45 7.85 19.02 -7.90
CA LEU A 45 8.58 20.25 -7.56
C LEU A 45 9.79 20.00 -6.64
N SER A 46 9.95 18.79 -6.10
CA SER A 46 11.07 18.44 -5.24
C SER A 46 12.35 18.17 -6.04
N ASP A 47 13.32 19.08 -5.90
CA ASP A 47 14.63 19.10 -6.58
C ASP A 47 14.53 18.71 -8.08
N PRO A 48 13.90 19.57 -8.92
CA PRO A 48 13.58 19.23 -10.30
C PRO A 48 14.82 18.88 -11.13
N GLY A 49 14.73 17.81 -11.92
CA GLY A 49 15.82 17.33 -12.76
C GLY A 49 16.85 16.46 -12.02
N ARG A 50 16.77 16.32 -10.70
CA ARG A 50 17.66 15.46 -9.93
C ARG A 50 17.04 14.11 -9.58
N VAL A 51 17.82 13.05 -9.77
CA VAL A 51 17.47 11.69 -9.34
C VAL A 51 17.85 11.55 -7.86
N ALA A 52 16.90 11.15 -7.02
CA ALA A 52 17.15 10.85 -5.61
C ALA A 52 17.67 9.41 -5.45
N ALA A 53 18.44 9.16 -4.39
CA ALA A 53 18.88 7.82 -4.01
C ALA A 53 17.68 7.00 -3.53
N ASP A 54 17.04 6.30 -4.46
CA ASP A 54 15.90 5.41 -4.21
C ASP A 54 16.28 3.96 -4.50
N THR A 55 15.55 3.02 -3.91
CA THR A 55 15.51 1.56 -4.08
C THR A 55 16.64 0.92 -4.91
N LYS A 56 16.71 1.20 -6.23
CA LYS A 56 17.84 0.81 -7.10
C LYS A 56 18.16 1.90 -8.10
N SER A 57 19.42 2.33 -8.13
CA SER A 57 19.92 3.30 -9.11
C SER A 57 19.74 2.85 -10.57
N TYR A 58 19.84 1.54 -10.84
CA TYR A 58 19.70 1.00 -12.20
C TYR A 58 18.32 1.24 -12.83
N LEU A 59 17.27 1.43 -12.02
CA LEU A 59 15.94 1.78 -12.53
C LEU A 59 15.94 3.10 -13.29
N SER A 60 16.73 4.08 -12.85
CA SER A 60 16.83 5.40 -13.48
C SER A 60 17.95 5.50 -14.52
N LEU A 61 18.93 4.60 -14.48
CA LEU A 61 20.11 4.60 -15.36
C LEU A 61 19.90 3.75 -16.62
N ASP A 62 19.48 2.49 -16.45
CA ASP A 62 19.28 1.53 -17.54
C ASP A 62 18.31 0.43 -17.09
N VAL A 63 17.01 0.76 -17.12
CA VAL A 63 15.95 -0.16 -16.72
C VAL A 63 15.83 -1.36 -17.66
N GLY A 64 16.20 -1.21 -18.94
CA GLY A 64 16.20 -2.32 -19.90
C GLY A 64 17.16 -3.42 -19.46
N ARG A 65 18.41 -3.05 -19.18
CA ARG A 65 19.43 -3.99 -18.68
C ARG A 65 19.07 -4.58 -17.32
N LEU A 66 18.42 -3.82 -16.44
CA LEU A 66 17.91 -4.36 -15.18
C LEU A 66 16.88 -5.47 -15.45
N MET A 67 15.90 -5.21 -16.32
CA MET A 67 14.83 -6.15 -16.65
C MET A 67 15.33 -7.42 -17.35
N GLU A 68 16.31 -7.30 -18.25
CA GLU A 68 16.97 -8.43 -18.91
C GLU A 68 17.62 -9.41 -17.92
N ARG A 69 18.01 -8.92 -16.73
CA ARG A 69 18.69 -9.70 -15.70
C ARG A 69 17.76 -10.13 -14.57
N ALA A 70 16.69 -9.38 -14.31
CA ALA A 70 15.80 -9.58 -13.17
C ALA A 70 15.12 -10.96 -13.14
N TRP A 71 14.94 -11.61 -14.29
CA TRP A 71 14.33 -12.95 -14.35
C TRP A 71 15.25 -14.07 -13.82
N SER A 72 16.56 -13.85 -13.79
CA SER A 72 17.53 -14.82 -13.32
C SER A 72 17.91 -14.57 -11.86
N MET A 73 17.87 -15.62 -11.04
CA MET A 73 18.42 -15.58 -9.70
C MET A 73 19.96 -15.62 -9.70
N TRP A 74 20.62 -15.95 -10.82
CA TRP A 74 22.08 -15.95 -10.96
C TRP A 74 22.55 -14.75 -11.78
N ASP A 75 23.48 -13.96 -11.24
CA ASP A 75 24.16 -12.88 -11.96
C ASP A 75 25.66 -13.18 -12.10
N PRO A 76 26.17 -13.46 -13.32
CA PRO A 76 27.59 -13.72 -13.55
C PRO A 76 28.46 -12.46 -13.49
N ASN A 77 27.86 -11.26 -13.49
CA ASN A 77 28.59 -9.99 -13.58
C ASN A 77 29.03 -9.44 -12.21
N ILE A 78 28.69 -10.11 -11.12
CA ILE A 78 29.00 -9.68 -9.75
C ILE A 78 29.79 -10.79 -9.06
N GLY A 79 31.00 -10.48 -8.58
CA GLY A 79 31.76 -11.37 -7.72
C GLY A 79 32.08 -12.76 -8.30
N LEU A 80 32.33 -12.85 -9.62
CA LEU A 80 32.50 -14.11 -10.39
C LEU A 80 31.24 -15.00 -10.46
N GLY A 81 30.07 -14.45 -10.09
CA GLY A 81 28.82 -15.18 -10.05
C GLY A 81 28.20 -15.13 -8.66
N THR A 82 26.98 -14.62 -8.55
CA THR A 82 26.26 -14.58 -7.28
C THR A 82 24.77 -14.80 -7.45
N VAL A 83 24.14 -15.33 -6.40
CA VAL A 83 22.69 -15.36 -6.30
C VAL A 83 22.20 -13.97 -5.94
N THR A 84 21.37 -13.39 -6.79
CA THR A 84 20.93 -12.01 -6.65
C THR A 84 20.01 -11.82 -5.46
N HIS A 85 20.09 -10.64 -4.86
CA HIS A 85 19.21 -10.21 -3.78
C HIS A 85 18.14 -9.24 -4.31
N GLN A 86 16.87 -9.56 -4.06
CA GLN A 86 15.67 -8.78 -4.42
C GLN A 86 15.46 -8.54 -5.93
N ASN A 87 16.37 -8.99 -6.80
CA ASN A 87 16.38 -8.58 -8.20
C ASN A 87 15.11 -9.03 -8.95
N ILE A 88 14.67 -10.26 -8.66
CA ILE A 88 13.42 -10.81 -9.21
C ILE A 88 12.22 -9.90 -8.93
N GLY A 89 12.16 -9.27 -7.77
CA GLY A 89 11.06 -8.40 -7.39
C GLY A 89 10.88 -7.17 -8.29
N TYR A 90 11.91 -6.77 -9.04
CA TYR A 90 11.78 -5.65 -9.98
C TYR A 90 11.03 -6.04 -11.26
N LEU A 91 10.84 -7.33 -11.56
CA LEU A 91 10.05 -7.78 -12.72
C LEU A 91 8.62 -7.25 -12.70
N PHE A 92 8.04 -7.05 -11.51
CA PHE A 92 6.73 -6.44 -11.38
C PHE A 92 6.49 -5.86 -9.98
N PRO A 93 5.90 -4.64 -9.86
CA PRO A 93 5.52 -3.73 -10.96
C PRO A 93 6.56 -2.66 -11.27
N MET A 94 7.57 -2.46 -10.41
CA MET A 94 8.45 -1.28 -10.47
C MET A 94 9.27 -1.21 -11.76
N GLY A 95 9.89 -2.32 -12.19
CA GLY A 95 10.66 -2.37 -13.43
C GLY A 95 9.82 -2.06 -14.66
N PRO A 96 8.69 -2.74 -14.91
CA PRO A 96 7.78 -2.39 -16.01
C PRO A 96 7.29 -0.94 -15.98
N PHE A 97 6.99 -0.39 -14.79
CA PHE A 97 6.58 1.00 -14.66
C PHE A 97 7.67 1.95 -15.17
N TYR A 98 8.91 1.76 -14.71
CA TYR A 98 10.05 2.59 -15.14
C TYR A 98 10.36 2.39 -16.61
N TRP A 99 10.28 1.15 -17.11
CA TRP A 99 10.51 0.81 -18.51
C TRP A 99 9.50 1.51 -19.43
N VAL A 100 8.20 1.49 -19.10
CA VAL A 100 7.17 2.16 -19.90
C VAL A 100 7.43 3.67 -19.96
N LEU A 101 7.70 4.33 -18.83
CA LEU A 101 7.96 5.78 -18.86
C LEU A 101 9.26 6.13 -19.57
N ASN A 102 10.30 5.31 -19.43
CA ASN A 102 11.55 5.47 -20.18
C ASN A 102 11.32 5.32 -21.70
N ALA A 103 10.52 4.33 -22.13
CA ALA A 103 10.15 4.14 -23.52
C ALA A 103 9.32 5.30 -24.10
N LEU A 104 8.55 6.00 -23.25
CA LEU A 104 7.84 7.24 -23.60
C LEU A 104 8.74 8.48 -23.57
N GLY A 105 10.05 8.34 -23.31
CA GLY A 105 11.02 9.43 -23.29
C GLY A 105 11.10 10.22 -21.97
N ALA A 106 10.46 9.74 -20.90
CA ALA A 106 10.58 10.39 -19.59
C ALA A 106 11.99 10.18 -19.01
N SER A 107 12.55 11.23 -18.42
CA SER A 107 13.83 11.14 -17.70
C SER A 107 13.68 10.34 -16.41
N GLY A 108 14.78 9.74 -15.92
CA GLY A 108 14.77 9.00 -14.65
C GLY A 108 14.25 9.81 -13.47
N ALA A 109 14.56 11.12 -13.42
CA ALA A 109 14.05 12.02 -12.38
C ALA A 109 12.52 12.16 -12.45
N VAL A 110 11.95 12.40 -13.65
CA VAL A 110 10.50 12.54 -13.84
C VAL A 110 9.79 11.21 -13.53
N THR A 111 10.32 10.09 -14.02
CA THR A 111 9.79 8.74 -13.76
C THR A 111 9.73 8.45 -12.26
N GLN A 112 10.79 8.78 -11.52
CA GLN A 112 10.84 8.61 -10.06
C GLN A 112 9.78 9.46 -9.35
N ARG A 113 9.56 10.71 -9.78
CA ARG A 113 8.53 11.57 -9.18
C ARG A 113 7.11 11.08 -9.47
N ILE A 114 6.85 10.62 -10.70
CA ILE A 114 5.55 10.06 -11.08
C ILE A 114 5.30 8.74 -10.34
N TRP A 115 6.32 7.89 -10.19
CA TRP A 115 6.26 6.67 -9.39
C TRP A 115 5.83 6.97 -7.95
N LEU A 116 6.58 7.82 -7.26
CA LEU A 116 6.29 8.18 -5.87
C LEU A 116 4.91 8.84 -5.71
N GLY A 117 4.57 9.80 -6.58
CA GLY A 117 3.25 10.43 -6.58
C GLY A 117 2.12 9.41 -6.76
N THR A 118 2.35 8.35 -7.55
CA THR A 118 1.38 7.26 -7.74
C THR A 118 1.19 6.42 -6.48
N ILE A 119 2.26 6.14 -5.73
CA ILE A 119 2.18 5.43 -4.44
C ILE A 119 1.34 6.24 -3.44
N ILE A 120 1.68 7.53 -3.29
CA ILE A 120 0.97 8.45 -2.38
C ILE A 120 -0.51 8.56 -2.77
N PHE A 121 -0.79 8.74 -4.06
CA PHE A 121 -2.15 8.83 -4.56
C PHE A 121 -2.94 7.54 -4.34
N ALA A 122 -2.32 6.37 -4.59
CA ALA A 122 -2.93 5.07 -4.36
C ALA A 122 -3.25 4.83 -2.87
N ALA A 123 -2.38 5.27 -1.95
CA ALA A 123 -2.61 5.22 -0.52
C ALA A 123 -3.85 6.06 -0.11
N GLY A 124 -3.93 7.30 -0.59
CA GLY A 124 -5.07 8.19 -0.32
C GLY A 124 -6.38 7.67 -0.90
N LEU A 125 -6.37 7.24 -2.16
CA LEU A 125 -7.54 6.64 -2.81
C LEU A 125 -7.98 5.35 -2.11
N GLY A 126 -7.03 4.50 -1.72
CA GLY A 126 -7.31 3.27 -0.99
C GLY A 126 -7.99 3.56 0.34
N MET A 127 -7.51 4.55 1.08
CA MET A 127 -8.11 4.92 2.36
C MET A 127 -9.54 5.46 2.18
N LEU A 128 -9.77 6.30 1.17
CA LEU A 128 -11.13 6.76 0.82
C LEU A 128 -12.04 5.59 0.41
N TYR A 129 -11.51 4.60 -0.32
CA TYR A 129 -12.25 3.40 -0.70
C TYR A 129 -12.59 2.53 0.51
N LEU A 130 -11.65 2.36 1.45
CA LEU A 130 -11.86 1.65 2.70
C LEU A 130 -12.92 2.35 3.57
N PHE A 131 -12.83 3.66 3.74
CA PHE A 131 -13.83 4.41 4.51
C PHE A 131 -15.24 4.26 3.93
N ARG A 132 -15.39 4.32 2.61
CA ARG A 132 -16.68 4.05 1.96
C ARG A 132 -17.16 2.62 2.21
N THR A 133 -16.24 1.66 2.22
CA THR A 133 -16.56 0.24 2.52
C THR A 133 -17.04 0.06 3.95
N LEU A 134 -16.52 0.85 4.89
CA LEU A 134 -16.91 0.90 6.29
C LEU A 134 -18.11 1.85 6.57
N ASP A 135 -18.69 2.44 5.52
CA ASP A 135 -19.73 3.48 5.60
C ASP A 135 -19.36 4.73 6.41
N VAL A 136 -18.07 5.03 6.52
CA VAL A 136 -17.55 6.29 7.08
C VAL A 136 -17.72 7.40 6.03
N ARG A 137 -18.49 8.43 6.39
CA ARG A 137 -18.87 9.54 5.49
C ARG A 137 -18.49 10.90 6.06
N GLY A 138 -18.50 11.91 5.20
CA GLY A 138 -18.24 13.30 5.59
C GLY A 138 -16.77 13.70 5.50
N PRO A 139 -16.41 14.91 5.98
CA PRO A 139 -15.06 15.46 5.84
C PRO A 139 -13.99 14.65 6.59
N GLY A 140 -14.36 13.97 7.68
CA GLY A 140 -13.44 13.13 8.45
C GLY A 140 -12.79 12.00 7.63
N ALA A 141 -13.50 11.45 6.64
CA ALA A 141 -12.92 10.44 5.73
C ALA A 141 -11.81 11.04 4.84
N VAL A 142 -11.96 12.30 4.43
CA VAL A 142 -10.94 13.02 3.65
C VAL A 142 -9.74 13.33 4.54
N VAL A 143 -9.97 13.84 5.75
CA VAL A 143 -8.91 14.11 6.73
C VAL A 143 -8.12 12.83 7.05
N GLY A 144 -8.81 11.71 7.29
CA GLY A 144 -8.15 10.43 7.54
C GLY A 144 -7.34 9.92 6.35
N ALA A 145 -7.83 10.11 5.12
CA ALA A 145 -7.09 9.74 3.91
C ALA A 145 -5.83 10.61 3.71
N LEU A 146 -5.93 11.92 3.95
CA LEU A 146 -4.80 12.84 3.90
C LEU A 146 -3.77 12.51 4.99
N ALA A 147 -4.22 12.25 6.22
CA ALA A 147 -3.36 11.86 7.33
C ALA A 147 -2.63 10.54 7.05
N PHE A 148 -3.29 9.60 6.37
CA PHE A 148 -2.65 8.34 5.98
C PHE A 148 -1.61 8.56 4.87
N MET A 149 -2.00 9.16 3.74
CA MET A 149 -1.15 9.26 2.55
C MET A 149 0.02 10.26 2.69
N LEU A 150 -0.11 11.25 3.58
CA LEU A 150 0.93 12.24 3.90
C LEU A 150 1.52 12.00 5.29
N SER A 151 1.41 10.78 5.81
CA SER A 151 1.98 10.43 7.11
C SER A 151 3.49 10.62 7.13
N PRO A 152 4.10 10.97 8.28
CA PRO A 152 5.55 11.12 8.39
C PRO A 152 6.31 9.90 7.89
N TYR A 153 5.81 8.69 8.17
CA TYR A 153 6.38 7.43 7.69
C TYR A 153 6.44 7.34 6.16
N LEU A 154 5.36 7.69 5.45
CA LEU A 154 5.35 7.67 3.99
C LEU A 154 6.34 8.70 3.41
N LEU A 155 6.38 9.90 3.99
CA LEU A 155 7.23 10.98 3.52
C LEU A 155 8.73 10.70 3.75
N ASP A 156 9.08 10.04 4.84
CA ASP A 156 10.45 9.70 5.19
C ASP A 156 11.06 8.67 4.21
N TYR A 157 10.29 7.65 3.84
CA TYR A 157 10.74 6.63 2.88
C TYR A 157 10.64 7.06 1.41
N ALA A 158 9.87 8.12 1.13
CA ALA A 158 9.53 8.57 -0.22
C ALA A 158 10.75 8.76 -1.14
N ALA A 159 11.86 9.28 -0.61
CA ALA A 159 13.07 9.57 -1.37
C ALA A 159 14.27 8.69 -0.97
N ARG A 160 14.02 7.52 -0.38
CA ARG A 160 15.06 6.57 0.05
C ARG A 160 14.82 5.15 -0.47
N ILE A 161 13.65 4.58 -0.18
CA ILE A 161 13.32 3.20 -0.53
C ILE A 161 11.81 3.14 -0.83
N SER A 162 11.37 3.81 -1.89
CA SER A 162 9.95 3.97 -2.22
C SER A 162 9.22 2.63 -2.40
N VAL A 163 9.92 1.57 -2.81
CA VAL A 163 9.30 0.26 -3.03
C VAL A 163 8.73 -0.37 -1.76
N ILE A 164 9.29 -0.07 -0.58
CA ILE A 164 8.79 -0.59 0.70
C ILE A 164 7.43 0.04 1.07
N LEU A 165 7.09 1.17 0.46
CA LEU A 165 5.82 1.85 0.67
C LEU A 165 4.66 1.16 -0.05
N LEU A 166 4.94 0.30 -1.05
CA LEU A 166 3.88 -0.34 -1.83
C LEU A 166 2.91 -1.16 -0.95
N PRO A 167 3.36 -2.08 -0.06
CA PRO A 167 2.43 -2.80 0.82
C PRO A 167 1.59 -1.89 1.70
N TRP A 168 2.17 -0.79 2.21
CA TRP A 168 1.47 0.15 3.05
C TRP A 168 0.42 0.95 2.27
N ALA A 169 0.74 1.40 1.05
CA ALA A 169 -0.22 2.00 0.14
C ALA A 169 -1.32 0.99 -0.28
N GLY A 170 -0.97 -0.29 -0.39
CA GLY A 170 -1.89 -1.39 -0.67
C GLY A 170 -2.78 -1.82 0.50
N LEU A 171 -2.37 -1.57 1.75
CA LEU A 171 -3.08 -1.97 2.97
C LEU A 171 -4.57 -1.62 2.95
N PRO A 172 -4.99 -0.36 2.70
CA PRO A 172 -6.41 -0.03 2.74
C PRO A 172 -7.21 -0.73 1.64
N TRP A 173 -6.60 -1.00 0.48
CA TRP A 173 -7.20 -1.81 -0.59
C TRP A 173 -7.38 -3.26 -0.18
N LEU A 174 -6.31 -3.89 0.35
CA LEU A 174 -6.34 -5.27 0.84
C LEU A 174 -7.41 -5.46 1.91
N LEU A 175 -7.50 -4.54 2.88
CA LEU A 175 -8.52 -4.58 3.92
C LEU A 175 -9.93 -4.39 3.35
N ALA A 176 -10.13 -3.40 2.48
CA ALA A 176 -11.43 -3.16 1.87
C ALA A 176 -11.90 -4.34 1.01
N PHE A 177 -11.01 -4.95 0.23
CA PHE A 177 -11.33 -6.13 -0.55
C PHE A 177 -11.58 -7.35 0.34
N THR A 178 -10.89 -7.47 1.47
CA THR A 178 -11.15 -8.53 2.46
C THR A 178 -12.56 -8.40 3.05
N ILE A 179 -12.93 -7.19 3.47
CA ILE A 179 -14.30 -6.88 3.93
C ILE A 179 -15.33 -7.26 2.85
N LEU A 180 -15.09 -6.87 1.61
CA LEU A 180 -16.02 -7.13 0.50
C LEU A 180 -16.05 -8.59 0.08
N ALA A 181 -14.94 -9.32 0.16
CA ALA A 181 -14.89 -10.77 -0.06
C ALA A 181 -15.78 -11.51 0.95
N LEU A 182 -15.75 -11.07 2.22
CA LEU A 182 -16.63 -11.59 3.25
C LEU A 182 -18.09 -11.21 3.02
N ARG A 183 -18.40 -9.94 2.76
CA ARG A 183 -19.79 -9.44 2.63
C ARG A 183 -20.49 -9.89 1.35
N LYS A 184 -19.77 -9.98 0.23
CA LYS A 184 -20.35 -10.30 -1.10
C LYS A 184 -20.08 -11.73 -1.55
N GLY A 185 -19.04 -12.38 -1.03
CA GLY A 185 -18.65 -13.73 -1.47
C GLY A 185 -18.12 -13.77 -2.91
N GLY A 186 -18.05 -14.97 -3.47
CA GLY A 186 -17.55 -15.20 -4.84
C GLY A 186 -16.02 -15.04 -4.98
N TRP A 187 -15.57 -14.92 -6.23
CA TRP A 187 -14.14 -14.90 -6.60
C TRP A 187 -13.57 -13.51 -6.90
N ARG A 188 -14.44 -12.52 -7.14
CA ARG A 188 -14.01 -11.17 -7.56
C ARG A 188 -13.05 -10.51 -6.58
N TYR A 189 -13.41 -10.44 -5.31
CA TYR A 189 -12.59 -9.76 -4.30
C TYR A 189 -11.35 -10.57 -3.89
N PRO A 190 -11.41 -11.91 -3.75
CA PRO A 190 -10.21 -12.73 -3.66
C PRO A 190 -9.22 -12.51 -4.82
N ALA A 191 -9.71 -12.37 -6.05
CA ALA A 191 -8.87 -12.06 -7.21
C ALA A 191 -8.27 -10.65 -7.14
N LEU A 192 -9.05 -9.64 -6.71
CA LEU A 192 -8.53 -8.30 -6.49
C LEU A 192 -7.48 -8.24 -5.38
N ILE A 193 -7.62 -9.04 -4.33
CA ILE A 193 -6.59 -9.20 -3.29
C ILE A 193 -5.32 -9.78 -3.91
N ALA A 194 -5.42 -10.88 -4.66
CA ALA A 194 -4.27 -11.50 -5.31
C ALA A 194 -3.57 -10.52 -6.27
N ILE A 195 -4.31 -9.77 -7.09
CA ILE A 195 -3.75 -8.73 -7.97
C ILE A 195 -3.05 -7.65 -7.14
N THR A 196 -3.66 -7.20 -6.05
CA THR A 196 -3.06 -6.18 -5.18
C THR A 196 -1.75 -6.69 -4.58
N VAL A 197 -1.71 -7.94 -4.11
CA VAL A 197 -0.49 -8.59 -3.61
C VAL A 197 0.61 -8.61 -4.67
N GLN A 198 0.28 -8.90 -5.93
CA GLN A 198 1.27 -8.87 -7.01
C GLN A 198 1.82 -7.48 -7.26
N ILE A 199 0.97 -6.46 -7.20
CA ILE A 199 1.39 -5.06 -7.39
C ILE A 199 2.27 -4.59 -6.23
N VAL A 200 2.02 -5.05 -5.00
CA VAL A 200 2.69 -4.46 -3.82
C VAL A 200 3.76 -5.33 -3.18
N GLY A 201 3.81 -6.63 -3.48
CA GLY A 201 4.56 -7.62 -2.70
C GLY A 201 5.93 -8.02 -3.24
N GLY A 202 6.20 -7.81 -4.53
CA GLY A 202 7.30 -8.48 -5.25
C GLY A 202 8.71 -8.23 -4.70
N VAL A 203 8.95 -7.11 -4.00
CA VAL A 203 10.30 -6.71 -3.56
C VAL A 203 10.52 -6.88 -2.05
N ASN A 204 9.48 -6.70 -1.22
CA ASN A 204 9.60 -6.75 0.24
C ASN A 204 8.49 -7.59 0.87
N ALA A 205 8.77 -8.89 1.04
CA ALA A 205 7.82 -9.84 1.63
C ALA A 205 7.46 -9.50 3.08
N THR A 206 8.40 -8.97 3.87
CA THR A 206 8.18 -8.61 5.28
C THR A 206 7.12 -7.51 5.43
N SER A 207 7.21 -6.46 4.62
CA SER A 207 6.25 -5.34 4.63
C SER A 207 4.89 -5.79 4.13
N LEU A 208 4.84 -6.72 3.16
CA LEU A 208 3.59 -7.37 2.75
C LEU A 208 2.94 -8.15 3.90
N ILE A 209 3.72 -8.94 4.64
CA ILE A 209 3.23 -9.68 5.81
C ILE A 209 2.66 -8.72 6.85
N PHE A 210 3.37 -7.64 7.18
CA PHE A 210 2.90 -6.65 8.14
C PHE A 210 1.66 -5.89 7.67
N ALA A 211 1.60 -5.48 6.40
CA ALA A 211 0.40 -4.87 5.83
C ALA A 211 -0.80 -5.86 5.83
N GLY A 212 -0.53 -7.16 5.73
CA GLY A 212 -1.51 -8.24 5.80
C GLY A 212 -2.10 -8.48 7.20
N VAL A 213 -1.49 -7.95 8.26
CA VAL A 213 -1.99 -8.12 9.64
C VAL A 213 -3.39 -7.54 9.80
N ALA A 214 -3.66 -6.34 9.28
CA ALA A 214 -4.98 -5.72 9.40
C ALA A 214 -6.09 -6.54 8.69
N PRO A 215 -5.94 -6.96 7.43
CA PRO A 215 -6.85 -7.92 6.79
C PRO A 215 -7.01 -9.24 7.57
N ALA A 216 -5.90 -9.79 8.09
CA ALA A 216 -5.91 -11.05 8.82
C ALA A 216 -6.68 -10.94 10.15
N LEU A 217 -6.56 -9.82 10.87
CA LEU A 217 -7.33 -9.52 12.08
C LEU A 217 -8.80 -9.19 11.78
N TRP A 218 -9.10 -8.68 10.59
CA TRP A 218 -10.49 -8.43 10.20
C TRP A 218 -11.30 -9.72 10.04
N LEU A 219 -10.70 -10.79 9.49
CA LEU A 219 -11.35 -12.09 9.31
C LEU A 219 -12.02 -12.63 10.61
N PRO A 220 -11.29 -12.81 11.74
CA PRO A 220 -11.86 -13.26 12.99
C PRO A 220 -12.82 -12.21 13.59
N TRP A 221 -12.50 -10.92 13.47
CA TRP A 221 -13.37 -9.83 13.93
C TRP A 221 -14.74 -9.84 13.24
N ALA A 222 -14.78 -10.17 11.95
CA ALA A 222 -16.02 -10.25 11.17
C ALA A 222 -16.95 -11.39 11.63
N VAL A 223 -16.38 -12.48 12.16
CA VAL A 223 -17.14 -13.65 12.65
C VAL A 223 -17.57 -13.48 14.10
N TRP A 224 -16.63 -13.10 14.98
CA TRP A 224 -16.86 -13.12 16.43
C TRP A 224 -17.15 -11.75 17.02
N GLY A 225 -16.51 -10.69 16.53
CA GLY A 225 -16.67 -9.33 17.03
C GLY A 225 -17.94 -8.67 16.51
N SER A 226 -17.99 -8.43 15.20
CA SER A 226 -19.13 -7.77 14.54
C SER A 226 -20.26 -8.73 14.15
N LYS A 227 -20.00 -10.04 14.13
CA LYS A 227 -20.95 -11.10 13.74
C LYS A 227 -21.60 -10.85 12.36
N GLU A 228 -20.90 -10.16 11.47
CA GLU A 228 -21.37 -9.82 10.12
C GLU A 228 -21.44 -11.06 9.20
N VAL A 229 -20.61 -12.08 9.46
CA VAL A 229 -20.49 -13.28 8.61
C VAL A 229 -20.29 -14.56 9.42
N SER A 230 -20.70 -15.70 8.85
CA SER A 230 -20.47 -17.01 9.46
C SER A 230 -19.03 -17.51 9.27
N ALA A 231 -18.55 -18.37 10.18
CA ALA A 231 -17.23 -19.00 10.09
C ALA A 231 -17.03 -19.75 8.75
N LYS A 232 -18.07 -20.45 8.26
CA LYS A 232 -18.03 -21.13 6.95
C LYS A 232 -17.71 -20.16 5.81
N ARG A 233 -18.28 -18.96 5.86
CA ARG A 233 -18.05 -17.93 4.83
C ARG A 233 -16.64 -17.34 4.93
N MET A 234 -16.14 -17.14 6.14
CA MET A 234 -14.76 -16.72 6.39
C MET A 234 -13.76 -17.74 5.82
N PHE A 235 -13.90 -19.02 6.15
CA PHE A 235 -13.00 -20.06 5.63
C PHE A 235 -13.09 -20.20 4.11
N ALA A 236 -14.29 -20.08 3.53
CA ALA A 236 -14.44 -20.08 2.07
C ALA A 236 -13.77 -18.86 1.40
N ALA A 237 -13.80 -17.67 2.02
CA ALA A 237 -13.08 -16.51 1.52
C ALA A 237 -11.57 -16.70 1.66
N LEU A 238 -11.11 -17.18 2.82
CA LEU A 238 -9.70 -17.45 3.11
C LEU A 238 -9.10 -18.47 2.13
N ALA A 239 -9.81 -19.57 1.84
CA ALA A 239 -9.38 -20.56 0.87
C ALA A 239 -9.20 -19.97 -0.54
N ARG A 240 -10.17 -19.16 -1.01
CA ARG A 240 -10.08 -18.51 -2.33
C ARG A 240 -8.94 -17.49 -2.39
N ILE A 241 -8.75 -16.70 -1.34
CA ILE A 241 -7.65 -15.73 -1.23
C ILE A 241 -6.31 -16.49 -1.23
N GLY A 242 -6.20 -17.53 -0.41
CA GLY A 242 -4.99 -18.35 -0.28
C GLY A 242 -4.59 -18.98 -1.60
N VAL A 243 -5.53 -19.67 -2.28
CA VAL A 243 -5.26 -20.29 -3.59
C VAL A 243 -4.81 -19.27 -4.61
N LEU A 244 -5.59 -18.19 -4.83
CA LEU A 244 -5.25 -17.20 -5.86
C LEU A 244 -3.94 -16.46 -5.56
N THR A 245 -3.75 -16.05 -4.31
CA THR A 245 -2.54 -15.30 -3.91
C THR A 245 -1.31 -16.19 -3.99
N ALA A 246 -1.37 -17.43 -3.49
CA ALA A 246 -0.25 -18.36 -3.52
C ALA A 246 0.14 -18.71 -4.96
N THR A 247 -0.83 -19.06 -5.81
CA THR A 247 -0.57 -19.39 -7.22
C THR A 247 0.00 -18.19 -7.97
N ALA A 248 -0.57 -17.00 -7.78
CA ALA A 248 -0.02 -15.79 -8.40
C ALA A 248 1.39 -15.49 -7.90
N SER A 249 1.68 -15.74 -6.63
CA SER A 249 2.97 -15.40 -6.00
C SER A 249 4.10 -16.37 -6.29
N LEU A 250 3.84 -17.51 -6.95
CA LEU A 250 4.84 -18.56 -7.19
C LEU A 250 6.12 -18.05 -7.85
N TRP A 251 6.01 -17.07 -8.75
CA TRP A 251 7.16 -16.55 -9.49
C TRP A 251 8.17 -15.80 -8.61
N TRP A 252 7.72 -15.06 -7.57
CA TRP A 252 8.63 -14.35 -6.67
C TRP A 252 8.94 -15.17 -5.42
N LEU A 253 8.05 -16.08 -5.01
CA LEU A 253 8.31 -17.05 -3.94
C LEU A 253 9.45 -18.00 -4.31
N SER A 254 9.56 -18.42 -5.58
CA SER A 254 10.67 -19.23 -6.05
C SER A 254 12.01 -18.48 -5.96
N GLY A 255 12.02 -17.19 -6.31
CA GLY A 255 13.20 -16.35 -6.16
C GLY A 255 13.57 -16.11 -4.70
N LEU A 256 12.58 -15.88 -3.82
CA LEU A 256 12.79 -15.77 -2.37
C LEU A 256 13.37 -17.08 -1.80
N TRP A 257 12.86 -18.24 -2.23
CA TRP A 257 13.41 -19.54 -1.86
C TRP A 257 14.86 -19.70 -2.32
N ALA A 258 15.17 -19.37 -3.57
CA ALA A 258 16.53 -19.47 -4.11
C ALA A 258 17.49 -18.54 -3.36
N GLN A 259 17.07 -17.30 -3.12
CA GLN A 259 17.83 -16.32 -2.34
C GLN A 259 18.06 -16.80 -0.91
N GLY A 260 17.06 -17.38 -0.25
CA GLY A 260 17.16 -17.84 1.14
C GLY A 260 18.08 -19.06 1.32
N ASN A 261 18.20 -19.93 0.31
CA ASN A 261 19.02 -21.15 0.41
C ASN A 261 20.43 -20.96 -0.15
N TYR A 262 20.60 -20.13 -1.18
CA TYR A 262 21.85 -20.02 -1.94
C TYR A 262 22.42 -18.60 -1.99
N GLY A 263 21.66 -17.60 -1.52
CA GLY A 263 22.10 -16.22 -1.44
C GLY A 263 23.09 -15.98 -0.31
N ILE A 264 23.84 -14.89 -0.44
CA ILE A 264 24.66 -14.38 0.66
C ILE A 264 23.71 -13.90 1.77
N ASP A 265 24.02 -14.26 3.00
CA ASP A 265 23.32 -13.76 4.19
C ASP A 265 23.67 -12.29 4.44
N ILE A 266 23.05 -11.41 3.65
CA ILE A 266 23.30 -9.97 3.65
C ILE A 266 23.04 -9.37 5.04
N LEU A 267 22.11 -9.94 5.82
CA LEU A 267 21.78 -9.44 7.15
C LEU A 267 22.95 -9.51 8.13
N LYS A 268 23.92 -10.40 7.92
CA LYS A 268 25.16 -10.45 8.71
C LYS A 268 26.11 -9.28 8.43
N PHE A 269 25.97 -8.63 7.28
CA PHE A 269 26.87 -7.57 6.81
C PHE A 269 26.19 -6.18 6.80
N THR A 270 24.91 -6.11 7.15
CA THR A 270 24.14 -4.87 7.26
C THR A 270 24.00 -4.40 8.71
N GLU A 271 23.16 -3.40 8.95
CA GLU A 271 22.91 -2.80 10.24
C GLU A 271 22.51 -3.83 11.31
N THR A 272 23.02 -3.62 12.53
CA THR A 272 22.68 -4.50 13.66
C THR A 272 21.24 -4.31 14.11
N VAL A 273 20.63 -5.37 14.66
CA VAL A 273 19.30 -5.31 15.29
C VAL A 273 19.22 -4.20 16.34
N ARG A 274 20.30 -4.02 17.13
CA ARG A 274 20.37 -2.93 18.12
C ARG A 274 20.26 -1.55 17.48
N THR A 275 20.95 -1.32 16.35
CA THR A 275 20.88 -0.05 15.62
C THR A 275 19.48 0.22 15.09
N VAL A 276 18.89 -0.78 14.44
CA VAL A 276 17.56 -0.70 13.83
C VAL A 276 16.45 -0.52 14.88
N ALA A 277 16.60 -1.15 16.06
CA ALA A 277 15.58 -1.09 17.12
C ALA A 277 15.69 0.14 18.04
N LYS A 278 16.77 0.93 17.95
CA LYS A 278 17.05 2.05 18.87
C LYS A 278 15.92 3.09 18.92
N THR A 279 15.20 3.25 17.81
CA THR A 279 14.13 4.26 17.64
C THR A 279 12.74 3.65 17.63
N SER A 280 12.62 2.33 17.83
CA SER A 280 11.36 1.60 17.92
C SER A 280 10.69 1.78 19.29
N THR A 281 10.67 3.00 19.80
CA THR A 281 10.01 3.35 21.07
C THR A 281 8.54 3.69 20.81
N ALA A 282 7.68 3.47 21.82
CA ALA A 282 6.24 3.74 21.67
C ALA A 282 5.91 5.17 21.18
N PRO A 283 6.55 6.25 21.68
CA PRO A 283 6.28 7.60 21.20
C PRO A 283 6.64 7.80 19.72
N GLU A 284 7.78 7.28 19.28
CA GLU A 284 8.23 7.45 17.88
C GLU A 284 7.39 6.62 16.91
N VAL A 285 6.98 5.41 17.31
CA VAL A 285 6.05 4.58 16.52
C VAL A 285 4.69 5.28 16.38
N LEU A 286 4.15 5.85 17.46
CA LEU A 286 2.85 6.54 17.42
C LEU A 286 2.87 7.81 16.56
N ARG A 287 4.00 8.51 16.50
CA ARG A 287 4.18 9.69 15.63
C ARG A 287 4.48 9.33 14.17
N GLY A 288 4.75 8.05 13.88
CA GLY A 288 5.21 7.61 12.56
C GLY A 288 6.66 8.01 12.24
N LEU A 289 7.45 8.29 13.28
CA LEU A 289 8.86 8.71 13.19
C LEU A 289 9.81 7.64 13.71
N GLY A 290 9.35 6.41 13.94
CA GLY A 290 10.19 5.31 14.47
C GLY A 290 11.31 4.82 13.55
N TYR A 291 11.50 5.38 12.35
CA TYR A 291 12.55 4.95 11.43
C TYR A 291 13.93 5.37 11.92
N TRP A 292 14.81 4.40 12.12
CA TRP A 292 16.11 4.62 12.76
C TRP A 292 17.04 5.53 11.97
N PHE A 293 16.85 5.64 10.66
CA PHE A 293 17.67 6.46 9.78
C PHE A 293 17.51 7.97 10.06
N LEU A 294 16.38 8.39 10.63
CA LEU A 294 16.17 9.78 11.08
C LEU A 294 17.07 10.17 12.26
N TYR A 295 17.57 9.19 13.01
CA TYR A 295 18.36 9.37 14.22
C TYR A 295 19.76 8.78 14.10
N GLY A 296 20.11 8.33 12.89
CA GLY A 296 21.47 7.92 12.54
C GLY A 296 22.40 9.12 12.54
N GLN A 297 23.67 8.89 12.83
CA GLN A 297 24.73 9.86 12.57
C GLN A 297 25.63 9.24 11.51
N ASP A 298 25.95 10.00 10.47
CA ASP A 298 26.92 9.59 9.46
C ASP A 298 28.34 9.88 9.97
N LYS A 299 29.38 9.41 9.27
CA LYS A 299 30.79 9.67 9.66
C LYS A 299 31.16 11.15 9.79
N ILE A 300 30.34 12.06 9.26
CA ILE A 300 30.61 13.49 9.13
C ILE A 300 29.66 14.36 9.97
N GLY A 301 28.72 13.75 10.71
CA GLY A 301 27.73 14.46 11.52
C GLY A 301 26.31 13.87 11.40
N PRO A 302 25.33 14.46 12.09
CA PRO A 302 23.91 14.15 11.84
C PRO A 302 23.50 14.44 10.39
#